data_AF-A0A924L9M4-F1
#
_entry.id   AF-A0A924L9M4-F1
#
_cell.length_a   1.000
_cell.length_b   1.000
_cell.length_c   1.000
_cell.angle_alpha   90.00
_cell.angle_beta   90.00
_cell.angle_gamma   90.00
#
_symmetry.space_group_name_H-M   'P 1'
#
loop_
_entity.id
_entity.type
_entity.pdbx_description
1 polymer ?
#
loop_
_entity_poly.entity_id
_entity_poly.type
_entity_poly.pdbx_seq_one_letter_code
_entity_poly.pdbx_strand_id
1 'polypeptide(L)'
;MGKKSRLKNKAAKKERMPYVVRTFAGLPREADWIALREFVPSASAVVKLKDSDRTVRVCSLLPGNGAGIVRPNGEIWLGLQVGHNFGDISRDYAYVIETALETEPGNPVPMADPGVGARLQDLIDPASDFDVEVHDGFDYWVEGVDDSERTADLLAEANETIAPTVRLESVDAAYWTEMAPHRYLRWVMTHDEPTLLDALARLRQRGDDTLGEASKLIGHFRAHGLIVPVWEFEVDAAALEGPAVEFAARLDEALADDSPLTTQQRSARGALISGQITIH
;
A
#
# COMPACT_ATOMS: atom_id res chain seq x y z
N MET A 1 31.59 -47.33 -27.36
CA MET A 1 30.91 -47.01 -26.08
C MET A 1 31.61 -45.79 -25.48
N GLY A 2 31.02 -44.66 -25.09
CA GLY A 2 29.65 -44.17 -25.12
C GLY A 2 29.68 -42.62 -25.19
N LYS A 3 28.98 -42.05 -26.17
CA LYS A 3 28.81 -40.59 -26.37
C LYS A 3 27.35 -40.15 -26.17
N LYS A 4 26.56 -40.89 -25.39
CA LYS A 4 25.09 -40.72 -25.30
C LYS A 4 24.52 -40.33 -23.93
N SER A 5 25.33 -39.80 -23.00
CA SER A 5 24.88 -39.57 -21.61
C SER A 5 24.98 -38.13 -21.07
N ARG A 6 25.14 -37.10 -21.91
CA ARG A 6 25.25 -35.69 -21.42
C ARG A 6 24.15 -34.74 -21.91
N LEU A 7 22.98 -35.26 -22.30
CA LEU A 7 21.88 -34.45 -22.84
C LEU A 7 20.53 -34.62 -22.11
N LYS A 8 20.51 -35.18 -20.91
CA LYS A 8 19.30 -35.19 -20.07
C LYS A 8 19.63 -34.51 -18.76
N ASN A 9 18.82 -33.50 -18.41
CA ASN A 9 18.95 -32.56 -17.28
C ASN A 9 19.62 -31.22 -17.64
N LYS A 10 19.23 -30.61 -18.78
CA LYS A 10 19.25 -29.16 -18.86
C LYS A 10 17.95 -28.70 -18.17
N ALA A 11 18.03 -28.37 -16.88
CA ALA A 11 16.92 -27.77 -16.15
C ALA A 11 16.33 -26.65 -17.01
N ALA A 12 14.99 -26.59 -17.09
CA ALA A 12 14.31 -25.49 -17.78
C ALA A 12 14.88 -24.17 -17.25
N LYS A 13 15.30 -23.29 -18.16
CA LYS A 13 15.92 -22.02 -17.77
C LYS A 13 14.84 -21.22 -17.06
N LYS A 14 14.94 -21.08 -15.73
CA LYS A 14 13.99 -20.30 -14.92
C LYS A 14 13.87 -18.92 -15.56
N GLU A 15 12.68 -18.57 -16.01
CA GLU A 15 12.43 -17.30 -16.66
C GLU A 15 12.74 -16.19 -15.66
N ARG A 16 13.46 -15.15 -16.12
CA ARG A 16 13.89 -14.08 -15.23
C ARG A 16 12.69 -13.17 -14.98
N MET A 17 12.32 -12.98 -13.71
CA MET A 17 11.26 -12.06 -13.33
C MET A 17 11.52 -10.67 -13.92
N PRO A 18 10.56 -10.09 -14.67
CA PRO A 18 10.65 -8.72 -15.12
C PRO A 18 10.76 -7.76 -13.94
N TYR A 19 11.66 -6.77 -14.03
CA TYR A 19 11.72 -5.72 -13.02
C TYR A 19 10.59 -4.72 -13.26
N VAL A 20 9.80 -4.46 -12.22
CA VAL A 20 8.71 -3.49 -12.24
C VAL A 20 8.94 -2.46 -11.14
N VAL A 21 9.13 -1.20 -11.53
CA VAL A 21 9.37 -0.10 -10.57
C VAL A 21 8.09 0.23 -9.79
N ARG A 22 6.97 0.42 -10.50
CA ARG A 22 5.70 0.87 -9.95
C ARG A 22 4.72 -0.30 -9.84
N THR A 23 4.70 -0.94 -8.68
CA THR A 23 4.04 -2.23 -8.45
C THR A 23 2.53 -2.22 -8.70
N PHE A 24 1.85 -1.14 -8.37
CA PHE A 24 0.39 -1.07 -8.44
C PHE A 24 -0.12 -0.15 -9.57
N ALA A 25 0.78 0.33 -10.45
CA ALA A 25 0.42 1.18 -11.57
C ALA A 25 -0.72 0.60 -12.39
N GLY A 26 -1.75 1.41 -12.65
CA GLY A 26 -2.92 1.03 -13.45
C GLY A 26 -4.04 0.32 -12.67
N LEU A 27 -3.88 0.08 -11.36
CA LEU A 27 -4.99 -0.35 -10.52
C LEU A 27 -5.88 0.83 -10.11
N PRO A 28 -7.18 0.60 -9.87
CA PRO A 28 -8.03 1.59 -9.22
C PRO A 28 -7.45 1.95 -7.86
N ARG A 29 -7.41 3.24 -7.54
CA ARG A 29 -6.90 3.78 -6.27
C ARG A 29 -5.51 3.23 -5.88
N GLU A 30 -4.58 3.20 -6.83
CA GLU A 30 -3.20 2.71 -6.64
C GLU A 30 -2.54 3.15 -5.32
N ALA A 31 -2.76 4.40 -4.93
CA ALA A 31 -2.16 4.99 -3.73
C ALA A 31 -2.66 4.30 -2.44
N ASP A 32 -3.93 3.93 -2.37
CA ASP A 32 -4.52 3.23 -1.24
C ASP A 32 -3.99 1.78 -1.15
N TRP A 33 -3.71 1.09 -2.27
CA TRP A 33 -3.03 -0.22 -2.25
C TRP A 33 -1.67 -0.16 -1.54
N ILE A 34 -0.91 0.89 -1.83
CA ILE A 34 0.41 1.11 -1.22
C ILE A 34 0.26 1.39 0.27
N ALA A 35 -0.72 2.20 0.65
CA ALA A 35 -0.96 2.52 2.06
C ALA A 35 -1.34 1.27 2.87
N LEU A 36 -2.29 0.47 2.38
CA LEU A 36 -2.72 -0.77 3.02
C LEU A 36 -1.59 -1.81 3.06
N ARG A 37 -0.73 -1.83 2.04
CA ARG A 37 0.43 -2.72 2.00
C ARG A 37 1.56 -2.29 2.95
N GLU A 38 1.81 -1.01 3.12
CA GLU A 38 3.07 -0.57 3.76
C GLU A 38 2.89 -0.05 5.18
N PHE A 39 1.75 0.57 5.52
CA PHE A 39 1.69 1.30 6.79
C PHE A 39 0.33 1.50 7.44
N VAL A 40 -0.78 1.17 6.77
CA VAL A 40 -2.12 1.18 7.39
C VAL A 40 -2.36 -0.19 8.02
N PRO A 41 -2.37 -0.30 9.36
CA PRO A 41 -2.31 -1.61 10.02
C PRO A 41 -3.60 -2.40 9.89
N SER A 42 -4.76 -1.73 9.98
CA SER A 42 -6.05 -2.38 9.90
C SER A 42 -7.00 -1.61 8.98
N ALA A 43 -7.17 -2.14 7.77
CA ALA A 43 -8.11 -1.62 6.80
C ALA A 43 -8.52 -2.72 5.82
N SER A 44 -9.67 -2.54 5.18
CA SER A 44 -10.10 -3.37 4.07
C SER A 44 -10.72 -2.58 2.94
N ALA A 45 -10.70 -3.13 1.73
CA ALA A 45 -11.44 -2.64 0.57
C ALA A 45 -11.95 -3.84 -0.24
N VAL A 46 -12.93 -3.62 -1.12
CA VAL A 46 -13.46 -4.69 -1.98
C VAL A 46 -13.13 -4.37 -3.43
N VAL A 47 -12.63 -5.36 -4.18
CA VAL A 47 -12.43 -5.27 -5.62
C VAL A 47 -13.21 -6.30 -6.40
N LYS A 48 -13.61 -5.94 -7.62
CA LYS A 48 -14.22 -6.83 -8.61
C LYS A 48 -13.14 -7.45 -9.49
N LEU A 49 -13.28 -8.73 -9.78
CA LEU A 49 -12.45 -9.41 -10.77
C LEU A 49 -12.99 -9.15 -12.18
N LYS A 50 -12.09 -9.03 -13.16
CA LYS A 50 -12.46 -8.94 -14.57
C LYS A 50 -13.20 -10.19 -15.01
N ASP A 51 -14.13 -10.00 -15.93
CA ASP A 51 -14.85 -11.08 -16.61
C ASP A 51 -15.51 -12.07 -15.63
N SER A 52 -15.84 -11.61 -14.41
CA SER A 52 -16.37 -12.42 -13.32
C SER A 52 -17.30 -11.59 -12.45
N ASP A 53 -18.34 -12.21 -11.90
CA ASP A 53 -19.21 -11.59 -10.89
C ASP A 53 -18.59 -11.65 -9.47
N ARG A 54 -17.39 -12.20 -9.35
CA ARG A 54 -16.73 -12.42 -8.06
C ARG A 54 -15.95 -11.20 -7.58
N THR A 55 -15.97 -11.02 -6.27
CA THR A 55 -15.20 -9.99 -5.58
C THR A 55 -14.11 -10.61 -4.72
N VAL A 56 -13.13 -9.78 -4.35
CA VAL A 56 -12.08 -10.08 -3.38
C VAL A 56 -12.08 -8.97 -2.34
N ARG A 57 -12.16 -9.34 -1.06
CA ARG A 57 -11.87 -8.41 0.04
C ARG A 57 -10.37 -8.32 0.23
N VAL A 58 -9.81 -7.15 0.02
CA VAL A 58 -8.40 -6.84 0.23
C VAL A 58 -8.25 -6.30 1.64
N CYS A 59 -7.39 -6.91 2.44
CA CYS A 59 -7.15 -6.54 3.83
C CYS A 59 -5.69 -6.12 4.00
N SER A 60 -5.42 -5.10 4.81
CA SER A 60 -4.05 -4.77 5.22
C SER A 60 -3.34 -6.00 5.78
N LEU A 61 -3.97 -6.67 6.74
CA LEU A 61 -3.45 -7.88 7.39
C LEU A 61 -4.54 -8.94 7.47
N LEU A 62 -4.11 -10.20 7.43
CA LEU A 62 -4.91 -11.36 7.80
C LEU A 62 -4.29 -12.02 9.05
N PRO A 63 -5.05 -12.82 9.81
CA PRO A 63 -4.52 -13.54 10.95
C PRO A 63 -3.24 -14.31 10.60
N GLY A 64 -2.18 -14.14 11.41
CA GLY A 64 -0.89 -14.79 11.19
C GLY A 64 -0.14 -14.32 9.94
N ASN A 65 -0.49 -13.15 9.38
CA ASN A 65 0.07 -12.57 8.15
C ASN A 65 -0.08 -13.51 6.94
N GLY A 66 -1.19 -14.24 6.89
CA GLY A 66 -1.53 -15.13 5.78
C GLY A 66 -1.72 -14.37 4.46
N ALA A 67 -1.38 -15.02 3.35
CA ALA A 67 -1.49 -14.42 2.02
C ALA A 67 -2.95 -14.30 1.55
N GLY A 68 -3.78 -15.30 1.86
CA GLY A 68 -5.20 -15.26 1.58
C GLY A 68 -5.98 -16.32 2.34
N ILE A 69 -7.30 -16.18 2.37
CA ILE A 69 -8.24 -17.17 2.92
C ILE A 69 -9.52 -17.17 2.10
N VAL A 70 -10.07 -18.35 1.83
CA VAL A 70 -11.45 -18.48 1.34
C VAL A 70 -12.34 -18.75 2.55
N ARG A 71 -13.23 -17.82 2.86
CA ARG A 71 -14.16 -17.92 4.01
C ARG A 71 -15.16 -19.06 3.80
N PRO A 72 -15.81 -19.56 4.87
CA PRO A 72 -16.83 -20.63 4.74
C PRO A 72 -17.99 -20.28 3.81
N ASN A 73 -18.32 -19.00 3.67
CA ASN A 73 -19.34 -18.50 2.74
C ASN A 73 -18.85 -18.33 1.29
N GLY A 74 -17.58 -18.66 1.01
CA GLY A 74 -16.96 -18.54 -0.31
C GLY A 74 -16.34 -17.18 -0.63
N GLU A 75 -16.40 -16.20 0.27
CA GLU A 75 -15.69 -14.93 0.08
C GLU A 75 -14.17 -15.15 0.07
N ILE A 76 -13.49 -14.46 -0.85
CA ILE A 76 -12.04 -14.48 -0.93
C ILE A 76 -11.47 -13.26 -0.28
N TRP A 77 -10.57 -13.47 0.68
CA TRP A 77 -9.85 -12.42 1.35
C TRP A 77 -8.36 -12.50 0.99
N LEU A 78 -7.77 -11.37 0.60
CA LEU A 78 -6.36 -11.19 0.26
C LEU A 78 -5.69 -10.37 1.36
N GLY A 79 -4.58 -10.87 1.92
CA GLY A 79 -3.74 -10.13 2.86
C GLY A 79 -2.61 -9.40 2.14
N LEU A 80 -2.47 -8.09 2.40
CA LEU A 80 -1.41 -7.30 1.77
C LEU A 80 -0.10 -7.34 2.56
N GLN A 81 -0.08 -7.20 3.87
CA GLN A 81 1.13 -7.17 4.71
C GLN A 81 1.66 -8.57 5.01
N VAL A 82 2.16 -9.22 3.96
CA VAL A 82 2.76 -10.55 3.95
C VAL A 82 4.28 -10.50 3.88
N GLY A 83 4.94 -11.56 4.36
CA GLY A 83 6.41 -11.67 4.38
C GLY A 83 7.04 -12.19 3.09
N HIS A 84 6.26 -12.71 2.14
CA HIS A 84 6.79 -13.20 0.87
C HIS A 84 7.04 -12.07 -0.12
N ASN A 85 8.05 -12.24 -0.97
CA ASN A 85 8.32 -11.37 -2.12
C ASN A 85 9.11 -12.16 -3.16
N PHE A 86 8.47 -12.56 -4.26
CA PHE A 86 9.10 -13.30 -5.35
C PHE A 86 9.58 -12.40 -6.50
N GLY A 87 9.65 -11.09 -6.27
CA GLY A 87 10.24 -10.08 -7.16
C GLY A 87 9.25 -9.11 -7.78
N ASP A 88 7.96 -9.46 -7.83
CA ASP A 88 6.86 -8.58 -8.27
C ASP A 88 5.65 -8.84 -7.37
N ILE A 89 5.47 -7.98 -6.35
CA ILE A 89 4.42 -8.15 -5.33
C ILE A 89 3.00 -8.18 -5.96
N SER A 90 2.78 -7.48 -7.08
CA SER A 90 1.50 -7.53 -7.78
C SER A 90 1.23 -8.92 -8.38
N ARG A 91 2.28 -9.63 -8.79
CA ARG A 91 2.19 -11.01 -9.29
C ARG A 91 1.97 -11.99 -8.17
N ASP A 92 2.62 -11.77 -7.03
CA ASP A 92 2.41 -12.59 -5.85
C ASP A 92 0.94 -12.54 -5.41
N TYR A 93 0.31 -11.36 -5.37
CA TYR A 93 -1.12 -11.24 -5.05
C TYR A 93 -2.04 -11.78 -6.14
N ALA A 94 -1.70 -11.62 -7.41
CA ALA A 94 -2.47 -12.23 -8.49
C ALA A 94 -2.50 -13.75 -8.36
N TYR A 95 -1.35 -14.36 -8.08
CA TYR A 95 -1.24 -15.80 -7.82
C TYR A 95 -2.10 -16.24 -6.63
N VAL A 96 -2.12 -15.45 -5.54
CA VAL A 96 -2.99 -15.74 -4.38
C VAL A 96 -4.45 -15.70 -4.80
N ILE A 97 -4.89 -14.68 -5.55
CA ILE A 97 -6.27 -14.59 -6.02
C ILE A 97 -6.62 -15.79 -6.91
N GLU A 98 -5.79 -16.13 -7.89
CA GLU A 98 -5.99 -17.28 -8.80
C GLU A 98 -6.10 -18.59 -8.02
N THR A 99 -5.18 -18.83 -7.09
CA THR A 99 -5.19 -20.02 -6.22
C THR A 99 -6.45 -20.06 -5.35
N ALA A 100 -6.89 -18.90 -4.86
CA ALA A 100 -8.09 -18.79 -4.05
C ALA A 100 -9.36 -19.13 -4.85
N LEU A 101 -9.39 -18.92 -6.18
CA LEU A 101 -10.54 -19.30 -7.01
C LEU A 101 -10.76 -20.83 -7.03
N GLU A 102 -9.70 -21.59 -6.79
CA GLU A 102 -9.69 -23.06 -6.79
C GLU A 102 -9.68 -23.66 -5.38
N THR A 103 -9.51 -22.84 -4.35
CA THR A 103 -9.41 -23.27 -2.96
C THR A 103 -10.80 -23.53 -2.36
N GLU A 104 -10.96 -24.65 -1.67
CA GLU A 104 -12.22 -24.99 -1.00
C GLU A 104 -12.57 -23.98 0.11
N PRO A 105 -13.84 -23.53 0.23
CA PRO A 105 -14.29 -22.65 1.30
C PRO A 105 -13.91 -23.12 2.70
N GLY A 106 -13.48 -22.19 3.54
CA GLY A 106 -13.01 -22.44 4.91
C GLY A 106 -11.51 -22.71 5.03
N ASN A 107 -10.75 -22.65 3.94
CA ASN A 107 -9.32 -22.95 3.95
C ASN A 107 -8.44 -21.72 3.67
N PRO A 108 -7.24 -21.64 4.29
CA PRO A 108 -6.23 -20.67 3.91
C PRO A 108 -5.72 -20.95 2.48
N VAL A 109 -5.37 -19.89 1.76
CA VAL A 109 -4.83 -20.00 0.41
C VAL A 109 -3.34 -20.34 0.49
N PRO A 110 -2.89 -21.45 -0.11
CA PRO A 110 -1.47 -21.83 -0.07
C PRO A 110 -0.63 -20.87 -0.93
N MET A 111 0.50 -20.42 -0.37
CA MET A 111 1.47 -19.59 -1.10
C MET A 111 2.70 -20.40 -1.52
N ALA A 112 3.09 -20.24 -2.79
CA ALA A 112 4.32 -20.80 -3.37
C ALA A 112 4.97 -19.76 -4.31
N ASP A 113 6.19 -20.01 -4.79
CA ASP A 113 6.83 -19.16 -5.80
C ASP A 113 5.98 -19.17 -7.09
N PRO A 114 5.33 -18.05 -7.47
CA PRO A 114 4.40 -18.02 -8.60
C PRO A 114 5.12 -18.13 -9.95
N GLY A 115 6.45 -17.94 -9.98
CA GLY A 115 7.16 -17.75 -11.24
C GLY A 115 6.59 -16.57 -12.05
N VAL A 116 6.72 -16.62 -13.37
CA VAL A 116 6.14 -15.59 -14.24
C VAL A 116 4.67 -15.94 -14.54
N GLY A 117 3.71 -15.14 -14.07
CA GLY A 117 2.28 -15.22 -14.43
C GLY A 117 1.55 -13.87 -14.59
N ALA A 118 0.26 -13.84 -14.27
CA ALA A 118 -0.56 -12.62 -14.27
C ALA A 118 -0.12 -11.64 -13.17
N ARG A 119 -0.45 -10.36 -13.32
CA ARG A 119 -0.39 -9.35 -12.24
C ARG A 119 -1.80 -8.95 -11.83
N LEU A 120 -1.93 -8.22 -10.72
CA LEU A 120 -3.24 -7.73 -10.29
C LEU A 120 -3.94 -6.92 -11.40
N GLN A 121 -3.19 -6.18 -12.21
CA GLN A 121 -3.74 -5.41 -13.33
C GLN A 121 -4.40 -6.26 -14.40
N ASP A 122 -4.04 -7.55 -14.50
CA ASP A 122 -4.66 -8.49 -15.41
C ASP A 122 -5.97 -9.03 -14.86
N LEU A 123 -6.11 -9.11 -13.52
CA LEU A 123 -7.24 -9.75 -12.84
C LEU A 123 -8.30 -8.77 -12.32
N ILE A 124 -7.92 -7.57 -11.89
CA ILE A 124 -8.82 -6.59 -11.25
C ILE A 124 -9.50 -5.74 -12.32
N ASP A 125 -10.82 -5.61 -12.24
CA ASP A 125 -11.58 -4.72 -13.12
C ASP A 125 -11.10 -3.27 -12.93
N PRO A 126 -10.62 -2.57 -13.98
CA PRO A 126 -10.19 -1.18 -13.86
C PRO A 126 -11.33 -0.23 -13.48
N ALA A 127 -12.60 -0.64 -13.67
CA ALA A 127 -13.78 0.08 -13.22
C ALA A 127 -14.23 -0.32 -11.80
N SER A 128 -13.51 -1.23 -11.13
CA SER A 128 -13.78 -1.58 -9.74
C SER A 128 -13.54 -0.38 -8.83
N ASP A 129 -14.40 -0.26 -7.82
CA ASP A 129 -14.13 0.58 -6.67
C ASP A 129 -12.97 0.00 -5.84
N PHE A 130 -12.46 0.81 -4.91
CA PHE A 130 -11.51 0.41 -3.88
C PHE A 130 -11.74 1.34 -2.68
N ASP A 131 -12.96 1.25 -2.14
CA ASP A 131 -13.37 2.08 -1.01
C ASP A 131 -12.76 1.51 0.26
N VAL A 132 -11.79 2.24 0.81
CA VAL A 132 -11.05 1.84 2.01
C VAL A 132 -11.89 2.11 3.25
N GLU A 133 -12.11 1.07 4.03
CA GLU A 133 -12.60 1.11 5.39
C GLU A 133 -11.42 0.88 6.34
N VAL A 134 -11.12 1.86 7.20
CA VAL A 134 -10.12 1.73 8.26
C VAL A 134 -10.82 1.26 9.53
N HIS A 135 -10.25 0.25 10.19
CA HIS A 135 -10.82 -0.36 11.39
C HIS A 135 -10.02 0.03 12.63
N ASP A 136 -10.70 0.19 13.77
CA ASP A 136 -10.06 0.48 15.07
C ASP A 136 -9.19 -0.69 15.57
N GLY A 137 -9.45 -1.89 15.08
CA GLY A 137 -8.79 -3.14 15.45
C GLY A 137 -9.00 -4.22 14.41
N PHE A 138 -8.86 -5.48 14.81
CA PHE A 138 -8.97 -6.65 13.94
C PHE A 138 -10.27 -7.45 14.11
N ASP A 139 -11.27 -6.89 14.81
CA ASP A 139 -12.55 -7.56 15.07
C ASP A 139 -13.27 -8.01 13.78
N TYR A 140 -13.07 -7.30 12.67
CA TYR A 140 -13.61 -7.70 11.36
C TYR A 140 -13.14 -9.09 10.91
N TRP A 141 -11.98 -9.61 11.37
CA TRP A 141 -11.48 -10.94 11.02
C TRP A 141 -12.41 -12.09 11.41
N VAL A 142 -13.21 -11.89 12.47
CA VAL A 142 -14.05 -12.94 13.06
C VAL A 142 -15.52 -12.85 12.67
N GLU A 143 -15.88 -11.88 11.82
CA GLU A 143 -17.24 -11.79 11.30
C GLU A 143 -17.64 -13.08 10.55
N GLY A 144 -18.60 -13.83 11.11
CA GLY A 144 -19.12 -15.07 10.51
C GLY A 144 -18.26 -16.32 10.72
N VAL A 145 -17.33 -16.34 11.68
CA VAL A 145 -16.67 -17.57 12.20
C VAL A 145 -17.05 -17.84 13.65
N ASP A 146 -16.77 -19.07 14.10
CA ASP A 146 -17.08 -19.54 15.45
C ASP A 146 -16.26 -18.78 16.52
N ASP A 147 -16.94 -18.34 17.57
CA ASP A 147 -16.42 -17.48 18.63
C ASP A 147 -15.72 -18.32 19.71
N SER A 148 -14.56 -18.85 19.37
CA SER A 148 -13.75 -19.67 20.30
C SER A 148 -12.82 -18.79 21.14
N GLU A 149 -12.58 -19.17 22.41
CA GLU A 149 -11.67 -18.45 23.32
C GLU A 149 -10.26 -18.25 22.71
N ARG A 150 -9.77 -19.24 21.95
CA ARG A 150 -8.48 -19.14 21.24
C ARG A 150 -8.47 -18.03 20.19
N THR A 151 -9.59 -17.78 19.53
CA THR A 151 -9.73 -16.72 18.54
C THR A 151 -9.72 -15.35 19.22
N ALA A 152 -10.38 -15.23 20.37
CA ALA A 152 -10.40 -14.01 21.16
C ALA A 152 -9.01 -13.61 21.68
N ASP A 153 -8.22 -14.56 22.18
CA ASP A 153 -6.86 -14.29 22.65
C ASP A 153 -5.95 -13.77 21.52
N LEU A 154 -6.04 -14.37 20.32
CA LEU A 154 -5.25 -13.94 19.15
C LEU A 154 -5.64 -12.54 18.67
N LEU A 155 -6.93 -12.20 18.74
CA LEU A 155 -7.41 -10.85 18.41
C LEU A 155 -6.92 -9.81 19.42
N ALA A 156 -6.99 -10.13 20.72
CA ALA A 156 -6.50 -9.25 21.77
C ALA A 156 -5.01 -8.94 21.58
N GLU A 157 -4.18 -9.97 21.34
CA GLU A 157 -2.75 -9.81 21.06
C GLU A 157 -2.49 -8.95 19.81
N ALA A 158 -3.24 -9.17 18.72
CA ALA A 158 -3.10 -8.37 17.52
C ALA A 158 -3.46 -6.89 17.76
N ASN A 159 -4.53 -6.62 18.50
CA ASN A 159 -5.01 -5.29 18.83
C ASN A 159 -4.08 -4.52 19.78
N GLU A 160 -3.26 -5.17 20.61
CA GLU A 160 -2.29 -4.47 21.47
C GLU A 160 -1.21 -3.71 20.68
N THR A 161 -0.97 -4.10 19.44
CA THR A 161 0.12 -3.54 18.61
C THR A 161 -0.36 -2.52 17.58
N ILE A 162 -1.68 -2.27 17.49
CA ILE A 162 -2.23 -1.39 16.47
C ILE A 162 -2.00 0.08 16.79
N ALA A 163 -1.49 0.83 15.82
CA ALA A 163 -1.45 2.28 15.88
C ALA A 163 -2.79 2.85 15.38
N PRO A 164 -3.49 3.68 16.18
CA PRO A 164 -4.70 4.38 15.72
C PRO A 164 -4.43 5.04 14.38
N THR A 165 -5.32 4.82 13.41
CA THR A 165 -5.14 5.28 12.04
C THR A 165 -6.46 5.81 11.51
N VAL A 166 -6.43 6.94 10.82
CA VAL A 166 -7.61 7.56 10.18
C VAL A 166 -7.24 7.94 8.75
N ARG A 167 -8.07 7.55 7.79
CA ARG A 167 -7.96 8.02 6.41
C ARG A 167 -8.65 9.39 6.31
N LEU A 168 -7.98 10.39 5.73
CA LEU A 168 -8.66 11.66 5.43
C LEU A 168 -9.65 11.46 4.29
N GLU A 169 -10.80 12.11 4.37
CA GLU A 169 -11.88 11.98 3.38
C GLU A 169 -11.79 13.03 2.27
N SER A 170 -11.19 14.19 2.56
CA SER A 170 -11.13 15.33 1.63
C SER A 170 -10.08 15.18 0.52
N VAL A 171 -9.14 14.25 0.67
CA VAL A 171 -8.05 14.00 -0.27
C VAL A 171 -7.78 12.51 -0.43
N ASP A 172 -7.18 12.13 -1.56
CA ASP A 172 -6.87 10.73 -1.85
C ASP A 172 -5.64 10.24 -1.06
N ALA A 173 -5.77 9.07 -0.44
CA ALA A 173 -4.68 8.28 0.15
C ALA A 173 -3.76 9.02 1.15
N ALA A 174 -4.34 9.91 1.96
CA ALA A 174 -3.68 10.52 3.11
C ALA A 174 -4.15 9.85 4.41
N TYR A 175 -3.20 9.33 5.19
CA TYR A 175 -3.50 8.57 6.40
C TYR A 175 -2.79 9.17 7.61
N TRP A 176 -3.61 9.61 8.56
CA TRP A 176 -3.19 10.04 9.87
C TRP A 176 -2.94 8.82 10.74
N THR A 177 -1.90 8.86 11.57
CA THR A 177 -1.66 7.84 12.59
C THR A 177 -1.12 8.45 13.87
N GLU A 178 -1.45 7.83 14.99
CA GLU A 178 -0.89 8.17 16.30
C GLU A 178 0.12 7.12 16.74
N MET A 179 1.35 7.57 16.91
CA MET A 179 2.46 6.79 17.46
C MET A 179 3.02 7.58 18.65
N ALA A 180 2.33 7.46 19.79
CA ALA A 180 2.54 8.30 20.95
C ALA A 180 4.05 8.46 21.30
N PRO A 181 4.54 9.70 21.53
CA PRO A 181 3.77 10.94 21.65
C PRO A 181 3.50 11.67 20.31
N HIS A 182 3.91 11.12 19.18
CA HIS A 182 3.88 11.80 17.88
C HIS A 182 2.67 11.40 17.04
N ARG A 183 2.24 12.30 16.15
CA ARG A 183 1.21 12.02 15.16
C ARG A 183 1.73 12.36 13.78
N TYR A 184 1.39 11.53 12.81
CA TYR A 184 1.92 11.63 11.46
C TYR A 184 0.82 11.57 10.42
N LEU A 185 0.95 12.36 9.35
CA LEU A 185 0.20 12.17 8.11
C LEU A 185 1.16 11.60 7.07
N ARG A 186 0.87 10.38 6.62
CA ARG A 186 1.58 9.71 5.52
C ARG A 186 0.69 9.78 4.29
N TRP A 187 1.15 10.46 3.25
CA TRP A 187 0.34 10.73 2.06
C TRP A 187 0.97 10.12 0.82
N VAL A 188 0.34 9.08 0.25
CA VAL A 188 0.86 8.45 -0.97
C VAL A 188 0.51 9.32 -2.18
N MET A 189 1.52 9.90 -2.82
CA MET A 189 1.33 10.80 -3.96
C MET A 189 1.67 10.11 -5.27
N THR A 190 0.75 10.15 -6.25
CA THR A 190 0.81 9.38 -7.50
C THR A 190 1.58 10.07 -8.64
N HIS A 191 2.19 11.21 -8.34
CA HIS A 191 3.04 11.97 -9.26
C HIS A 191 4.40 11.27 -9.48
N ASP A 192 5.02 11.54 -10.62
CA ASP A 192 6.39 11.13 -10.89
C ASP A 192 7.37 11.73 -9.86
N GLU A 193 8.31 10.92 -9.38
CA GLU A 193 9.17 11.28 -8.24
C GLU A 193 9.98 12.57 -8.49
N PRO A 194 10.74 12.71 -9.59
CA PRO A 194 11.44 13.96 -9.91
C PRO A 194 10.52 15.18 -9.89
N THR A 195 9.32 15.05 -10.48
CA THR A 195 8.34 16.14 -10.61
C THR A 195 7.79 16.55 -9.24
N LEU A 196 7.46 15.57 -8.40
CA LEU A 196 6.98 15.81 -7.04
C LEU A 196 8.05 16.47 -6.16
N LEU A 197 9.29 15.98 -6.24
CA LEU A 197 10.40 16.55 -5.47
C LEU A 197 10.70 18.01 -5.89
N ASP A 198 10.55 18.34 -7.17
CA ASP A 198 10.68 19.72 -7.64
C ASP A 198 9.57 20.61 -7.08
N ALA A 199 8.31 20.16 -7.13
CA ALA A 199 7.18 20.90 -6.57
C ALA A 199 7.29 21.10 -5.05
N LEU A 200 7.63 20.05 -4.29
CA LEU A 200 7.87 20.15 -2.84
C LEU A 200 9.04 21.08 -2.52
N ALA A 201 10.10 21.09 -3.34
CA ALA A 201 11.21 22.00 -3.16
C ALA A 201 10.82 23.48 -3.41
N ARG A 202 9.91 23.74 -4.36
CA ARG A 202 9.33 25.08 -4.57
C ARG A 202 8.52 25.52 -3.35
N LEU A 203 7.67 24.65 -2.81
CA LEU A 203 6.87 24.93 -1.61
C LEU A 203 7.77 25.18 -0.38
N ARG A 204 8.74 24.28 -0.13
CA ARG A 204 9.71 24.39 0.97
C ARG A 204 10.47 25.69 0.95
N GLN A 205 10.87 26.18 -0.23
CA GLN A 205 11.61 27.43 -0.35
C GLN A 205 10.77 28.66 0.05
N ARG A 206 9.44 28.59 -0.12
CA ARG A 206 8.51 29.65 0.30
C ARG A 206 7.99 29.48 1.74
N GLY A 207 8.20 28.30 2.34
CA GLY A 207 7.60 27.94 3.62
C GLY A 207 6.16 27.44 3.51
N ASP A 208 5.73 27.07 2.30
CA ASP A 208 4.36 26.64 1.99
C ASP A 208 4.20 25.11 2.02
N ASP A 209 5.19 24.36 2.49
CA ASP A 209 5.15 22.89 2.53
C ASP A 209 4.49 22.32 3.80
N THR A 210 3.80 23.16 4.56
CA THR A 210 3.08 22.83 5.79
C THR A 210 1.62 22.49 5.53
N LEU A 211 1.03 21.65 6.39
CA LEU A 211 -0.39 21.33 6.48
C LEU A 211 -1.02 22.08 7.67
N GLY A 212 -1.16 23.40 7.55
CA GLY A 212 -1.69 24.24 8.64
C GLY A 212 -0.64 24.58 9.70
N GLU A 213 -1.09 25.24 10.78
CA GLU A 213 -0.23 25.71 11.86
C GLU A 213 0.50 24.56 12.57
N ALA A 214 1.76 24.80 12.95
CA ALA A 214 2.61 23.86 13.71
C ALA A 214 2.84 22.48 13.06
N SER A 215 2.50 22.28 11.79
CA SER A 215 2.86 21.08 11.04
C SER A 215 4.27 21.18 10.45
N LYS A 216 4.95 20.04 10.33
CA LYS A 216 6.30 19.97 9.79
C LYS A 216 6.43 18.79 8.83
N LEU A 217 6.79 19.05 7.57
CA LEU A 217 7.23 18.00 6.65
C LEU A 217 8.61 17.48 7.11
N ILE A 218 8.60 16.34 7.79
CA ILE A 218 9.79 15.77 8.44
C ILE A 218 10.66 14.94 7.49
N GLY A 219 10.09 14.48 6.38
CA GLY A 219 10.79 13.67 5.41
C GLY A 219 9.84 12.96 4.46
N HIS A 220 10.34 11.94 3.78
CA HIS A 220 9.55 11.08 2.92
C HIS A 220 10.16 9.68 2.84
N PHE A 221 9.38 8.68 2.47
CA PHE A 221 9.91 7.38 2.05
C PHE A 221 9.44 7.03 0.65
N ARG A 222 10.03 5.98 0.08
CA ARG A 222 9.62 5.44 -1.22
C ARG A 222 8.92 4.11 -0.99
N ALA A 223 7.79 3.93 -1.66
CA ALA A 223 7.03 2.69 -1.62
C ALA A 223 6.49 2.41 -3.01
N HIS A 224 6.77 1.21 -3.53
CA HIS A 224 6.22 0.72 -4.81
C HIS A 224 6.32 1.71 -5.99
N GLY A 225 7.45 2.42 -6.10
CA GLY A 225 7.71 3.37 -7.18
C GLY A 225 7.08 4.76 -6.99
N LEU A 226 6.49 5.04 -5.84
CA LEU A 226 5.96 6.35 -5.45
C LEU A 226 6.64 6.90 -4.21
N ILE A 227 6.46 8.20 -3.98
CA ILE A 227 6.90 8.90 -2.78
C ILE A 227 5.73 9.06 -1.81
N VAL A 228 6.03 8.86 -0.54
CA VAL A 228 5.12 9.11 0.58
C VAL A 228 5.75 10.17 1.46
N PRO A 229 5.43 11.47 1.30
CA PRO A 229 5.87 12.50 2.21
C PRO A 229 5.16 12.35 3.56
N VAL A 230 5.85 12.75 4.62
CA VAL A 230 5.39 12.57 6.00
C VAL A 230 5.43 13.88 6.76
N TRP A 231 4.27 14.28 7.28
CA TRP A 231 4.15 15.43 8.17
C TRP A 231 3.99 14.97 9.60
N GLU A 232 4.58 15.73 10.52
CA GLU A 232 4.38 15.63 11.96
C GLU A 232 3.54 16.83 12.44
N PHE A 233 2.64 16.59 13.40
CA PHE A 233 1.79 17.61 14.02
C PHE A 233 1.23 17.10 15.36
N GLU A 234 0.52 17.97 16.07
CA GLU A 234 -0.08 17.67 17.38
C GLU A 234 -1.61 17.49 17.31
N VAL A 235 -2.23 17.76 16.16
CA VAL A 235 -3.70 17.75 16.00
C VAL A 235 -4.26 16.38 15.58
N ASP A 236 -5.55 16.16 15.85
CA ASP A 236 -6.26 14.97 15.40
C ASP A 236 -6.59 15.05 13.89
N ALA A 237 -6.90 13.90 13.29
CA ALA A 237 -7.12 13.76 11.85
C ALA A 237 -8.17 14.74 11.27
N ALA A 238 -9.29 14.95 11.98
CA ALA A 238 -10.37 15.82 11.52
C ALA A 238 -9.93 17.29 11.32
N ALA A 239 -8.93 17.75 12.07
CA ALA A 239 -8.39 19.10 11.92
C ALA A 239 -7.52 19.27 10.66
N LEU A 240 -7.14 18.17 10.00
CA LEU A 240 -6.30 18.17 8.80
C LEU A 240 -7.09 18.17 7.49
N GLU A 241 -8.39 17.91 7.51
CA GLU A 241 -9.20 17.85 6.28
C GLU A 241 -9.12 19.15 5.47
N GLY A 242 -9.35 20.30 6.10
CA GLY A 242 -9.19 21.61 5.43
C GLY A 242 -7.74 21.88 4.97
N PRO A 243 -6.75 21.82 5.88
CA PRO A 243 -5.34 22.03 5.53
C PRO A 243 -4.80 21.11 4.42
N ALA A 244 -5.27 19.86 4.33
CA ALA A 244 -4.89 18.93 3.28
C ALA A 244 -5.37 19.40 1.90
N VAL A 245 -6.61 19.88 1.79
CA VAL A 245 -7.14 20.46 0.55
C VAL A 245 -6.36 21.70 0.13
N GLU A 246 -6.07 22.60 1.08
CA GLU A 246 -5.30 23.82 0.82
C GLU A 246 -3.85 23.51 0.39
N PHE A 247 -3.24 22.47 0.97
CA PHE A 247 -1.93 22.01 0.53
C PHE A 247 -1.99 21.37 -0.85
N ALA A 248 -2.99 20.53 -1.15
CA ALA A 248 -3.17 19.94 -2.47
C ALA A 248 -3.25 21.02 -3.57
N ALA A 249 -4.02 22.09 -3.33
CA ALA A 249 -4.11 23.21 -4.27
C ALA A 249 -2.75 23.89 -4.51
N ARG A 250 -1.99 24.17 -3.44
CA ARG A 250 -0.64 24.74 -3.55
C ARG A 250 0.35 23.80 -4.26
N LEU A 251 0.20 22.50 -4.04
CA LEU A 251 1.00 21.48 -4.70
C LEU A 251 0.69 21.42 -6.20
N ASP A 252 -0.58 21.46 -6.59
CA ASP A 252 -0.99 21.49 -8.00
C ASP A 252 -0.41 22.71 -8.74
N GLU A 253 -0.43 23.89 -8.11
CA GLU A 253 0.23 25.09 -8.64
C GLU A 253 1.74 24.88 -8.81
N ALA A 254 2.42 24.28 -7.83
CA ALA A 254 3.85 24.03 -7.87
C ALA A 254 4.26 22.92 -8.87
N LEU A 255 3.36 21.96 -9.14
CA LEU A 255 3.52 20.92 -10.14
C LEU A 255 3.33 21.47 -11.56
N ALA A 256 2.44 22.45 -11.74
CA ALA A 256 2.20 23.10 -13.02
C ALA A 256 3.34 24.05 -13.44
N ASP A 257 4.19 24.47 -12.51
CA ASP A 257 5.36 25.30 -12.78
C ASP A 257 6.49 24.48 -13.43
N ASP A 258 6.73 24.71 -14.73
CA ASP A 258 7.78 24.06 -15.52
C ASP A 258 9.09 24.86 -15.54
N SER A 259 9.17 25.98 -14.82
CA SER A 259 10.37 26.80 -14.78
C SER A 259 11.54 26.05 -14.11
N PRO A 260 12.78 26.25 -14.60
CA PRO A 260 13.94 25.64 -13.97
C PRO A 260 14.07 26.05 -12.51
N LEU A 261 14.32 25.09 -11.63
CA LEU A 261 14.55 25.38 -10.22
C LEU A 261 15.66 26.42 -10.03
N THR A 262 15.43 27.37 -9.13
CA THR A 262 16.47 28.30 -8.66
C THR A 262 17.54 27.58 -7.85
N THR A 263 18.67 28.23 -7.56
CA THR A 263 19.71 27.67 -6.69
C THR A 263 19.17 27.30 -5.31
N GLN A 264 18.29 28.12 -4.74
CA GLN A 264 17.70 27.86 -3.42
C GLN A 264 16.75 26.66 -3.47
N GLN A 265 15.91 26.57 -4.51
CA GLN A 265 15.02 25.41 -4.69
C GLN A 265 15.81 24.12 -4.96
N ARG A 266 16.91 24.16 -5.73
CA ARG A 266 17.80 22.99 -5.88
C ARG A 266 18.39 22.54 -4.55
N SER A 267 18.76 23.49 -3.68
CA SER A 267 19.24 23.19 -2.33
C SER A 267 18.14 22.55 -1.47
N ALA A 268 16.91 23.08 -1.53
CA ALA A 268 15.75 22.52 -0.83
C ALA A 268 15.43 21.09 -1.32
N ARG A 269 15.48 20.85 -2.64
CA ARG A 269 15.33 19.52 -3.23
C ARG A 269 16.39 18.55 -2.72
N GLY A 270 17.65 18.99 -2.65
CA GLY A 270 18.73 18.18 -2.08
C GLY A 270 18.48 17.80 -0.62
N ALA A 271 17.97 18.75 0.18
CA ALA A 271 17.59 18.49 1.57
C ALA A 271 16.44 17.48 1.68
N LEU A 272 15.41 17.59 0.84
CA LEU A 272 14.30 16.63 0.78
C LEU A 272 14.80 15.21 0.44
N ILE A 273 15.65 15.07 -0.58
CA ILE A 273 16.25 13.78 -0.96
C ILE A 273 17.07 13.18 0.19
N SER A 274 17.82 14.00 0.93
CA SER A 274 18.59 13.55 2.09
C SER A 274 17.73 13.21 3.31
N GLY A 275 16.52 13.78 3.39
CA GLY A 275 15.54 13.55 4.45
C GLY A 275 14.70 12.29 4.25
N GLN A 276 15.23 11.30 3.53
CA GLN A 276 14.54 10.02 3.37
C GLN A 276 14.47 9.30 4.73
N ILE A 277 13.26 8.91 5.12
CA ILE A 277 13.01 8.14 6.34
C ILE A 277 12.83 6.66 6.00
N THR A 278 13.07 5.81 6.99
CA THR A 278 12.75 4.38 6.95
C THR A 278 11.57 4.15 7.89
N ILE A 279 10.53 3.50 7.40
CA ILE A 279 9.43 3.00 8.24
C ILE A 279 9.74 1.55 8.62
N HIS A 280 9.50 1.20 9.89
CA HIS A 280 9.68 -0.13 10.46
C HIS A 280 8.33 -0.71 10.84
#